data_AF-A0A164P8L8-F1
#
_entry.id   AF-A0A164P8L8-F1
#
_cell.length_a   1.000
_cell.length_b   1.000
_cell.length_c   1.000
_cell.angle_alpha   90.00
_cell.angle_beta   90.00
_cell.angle_gamma   90.00
#
_symmetry.space_group_name_H-M   'P 1'
#
loop_
_entity.id
_entity.type
_entity.pdbx_description
1 polymer ?
#
loop_
_entity_poly.entity_id
_entity_poly.type
_entity_poly.pdbx_seq_one_letter_code
_entity_poly.pdbx_strand_id
1 'polypeptide(L)'
;MDPVVSPIASLPPANDSLPPHRFFEPVPELTGRNAAAFAYNSDRLVRHLFEISLSLYPLRAELHRTDATVAEIRAAGDALAGLLDSLDTVIRDTGLAMLALALETGGADPEIDRQAS
;
A
#
# COMPACT_ATOMS: atom_id res chain seq x y z
N MET A 1 49.55 -14.27 -10.58
CA MET A 1 48.96 -13.31 -9.62
C MET A 1 47.47 -13.38 -9.85
N ASP A 2 46.82 -14.39 -9.27
CA ASP A 2 45.38 -14.61 -9.38
C ASP A 2 44.70 -14.07 -8.12
N PRO A 3 43.54 -13.40 -8.22
CA PRO A 3 42.84 -12.92 -7.05
C PRO A 3 42.19 -14.08 -6.29
N VAL A 4 42.60 -14.26 -5.03
CA VAL A 4 41.94 -15.15 -4.07
C VAL A 4 40.55 -14.59 -3.79
N VAL A 5 39.52 -15.22 -4.37
CA VAL A 5 38.13 -14.94 -4.00
C VAL A 5 37.88 -15.60 -2.65
N SER A 6 37.84 -14.79 -1.59
CA SER A 6 37.40 -15.24 -0.27
C SER A 6 35.91 -15.61 -0.31
N PRO A 7 35.50 -16.73 0.32
CA PRO A 7 34.09 -17.10 0.39
C PRO A 7 33.35 -16.09 1.26
N ILE A 8 32.25 -15.56 0.72
CA ILE A 8 31.28 -14.74 1.46
C ILE A 8 30.84 -15.56 2.67
N ALA A 9 31.16 -15.08 3.87
CA ALA A 9 30.63 -15.65 5.10
C ALA A 9 29.11 -15.70 4.97
N SER A 10 28.54 -16.90 5.04
CA SER A 10 27.10 -17.10 5.05
C SER A 10 26.49 -16.18 6.11
N LEU A 11 25.57 -15.31 5.68
CA LEU A 11 24.70 -14.60 6.61
C LEU A 11 24.10 -15.64 7.58
N PRO A 12 23.96 -15.30 8.87
CA PRO A 12 23.20 -16.15 9.78
C PRO A 12 21.81 -16.40 9.17
N PRO A 13 21.24 -17.60 9.29
CA PRO A 13 19.87 -17.83 8.85
C PRO A 13 19.01 -16.79 9.56
N ALA A 14 18.32 -15.97 8.79
CA ALA A 14 17.40 -14.97 9.31
C ALA A 14 16.37 -15.70 10.17
N ASN A 15 16.64 -15.74 11.48
CA ASN A 15 15.71 -16.25 12.48
C ASN A 15 14.79 -15.11 12.95
N ASP A 16 14.51 -14.19 12.04
CA ASP A 16 13.41 -13.25 12.10
C ASP A 16 12.32 -13.82 11.19
N SER A 17 11.72 -14.91 11.65
CA SER A 17 10.36 -15.26 11.28
C SER A 17 9.44 -14.15 11.78
N LEU A 18 9.48 -13.00 11.10
CA LEU A 18 8.35 -12.11 11.06
C LEU A 18 7.15 -13.01 10.75
N PRO A 19 6.09 -12.99 11.58
CA PRO A 19 4.90 -13.78 11.29
C PRO A 19 4.52 -13.47 9.84
N PRO A 20 4.25 -14.48 8.99
CA PRO A 20 3.87 -14.22 7.61
C PRO A 20 2.70 -13.24 7.69
N HIS A 21 2.91 -12.00 7.23
CA HIS A 21 1.84 -11.04 7.15
C HIS A 21 0.82 -11.67 6.21
N ARG A 22 -0.21 -12.27 6.78
CA ARG A 22 -1.31 -12.88 6.04
C ARG A 22 -2.16 -11.72 5.53
N PHE A 23 -1.66 -11.00 4.54
CA PHE A 23 -2.40 -9.99 3.77
C PHE A 23 -3.70 -10.56 3.16
N PHE A 24 -3.83 -11.89 3.16
CA PHE A 24 -4.96 -12.65 2.63
C PHE A 24 -5.76 -13.41 3.69
N GLU A 25 -5.45 -13.29 4.99
CA GLU A 25 -6.43 -13.78 5.97
C GLU A 25 -7.63 -12.84 5.95
N PRO A 26 -8.87 -13.35 5.79
CA PRO A 26 -10.04 -12.52 6.04
C PRO A 26 -9.89 -12.00 7.46
N VAL A 27 -9.87 -10.67 7.62
CA VAL A 27 -9.86 -10.03 8.94
C VAL A 27 -10.99 -10.68 9.74
N PRO A 28 -10.67 -11.51 10.77
CA PRO A 28 -11.70 -12.13 11.57
C PRO A 28 -12.59 -11.01 12.11
N GLU A 29 -13.92 -11.21 12.08
CA GLU A 29 -14.91 -10.33 12.71
C GLU A 29 -15.34 -9.06 11.95
N LEU A 30 -14.99 -8.88 10.67
CA LEU A 30 -15.67 -7.88 9.83
C LEU A 30 -17.13 -8.27 9.61
N THR A 31 -18.03 -7.78 10.45
CA THR A 31 -19.47 -7.99 10.35
C THR A 31 -20.22 -6.66 10.21
N GLY A 32 -21.41 -6.71 9.62
CA GLY A 32 -22.33 -5.58 9.52
C GLY A 32 -21.68 -4.31 8.94
N ARG A 33 -21.66 -3.24 9.74
CA ARG A 33 -21.16 -1.91 9.34
C ARG A 33 -19.66 -1.91 9.03
N ASN A 34 -18.84 -2.68 9.76
CA ASN A 34 -17.39 -2.70 9.57
C ASN A 34 -17.03 -3.36 8.24
N ALA A 35 -17.75 -4.44 7.86
CA ALA A 35 -17.61 -5.07 6.55
C ALA A 35 -17.99 -4.13 5.39
N ALA A 36 -19.08 -3.37 5.54
CA ALA A 36 -19.50 -2.40 4.52
C ALA A 36 -18.49 -1.25 4.38
N ALA A 37 -17.97 -0.74 5.50
CA ALA A 37 -16.94 0.29 5.50
C ALA A 37 -15.62 -0.22 4.90
N PHE A 38 -15.21 -1.44 5.22
CA PHE A 38 -14.05 -2.08 4.61
C PHE A 38 -14.21 -2.22 3.09
N ALA A 39 -15.34 -2.74 2.63
CA ALA A 39 -15.62 -2.90 1.20
C ALA A 39 -15.61 -1.54 0.47
N TYR A 40 -16.23 -0.51 1.05
CA TYR A 40 -16.25 0.84 0.50
C TYR A 40 -14.84 1.44 0.36
N ASN A 41 -14.04 1.37 1.42
CA ASN A 41 -12.68 1.91 1.39
C ASN A 41 -11.78 1.13 0.42
N SER A 42 -11.97 -0.19 0.32
CA SER A 42 -11.24 -1.05 -0.63
C SER A 42 -11.62 -0.74 -2.08
N ASP A 43 -12.92 -0.59 -2.39
CA ASP A 43 -13.40 -0.19 -3.72
C ASP A 43 -12.83 1.17 -4.12
N ARG A 44 -12.88 2.16 -3.22
CA ARG A 44 -12.33 3.48 -3.47
C ARG A 44 -10.84 3.44 -3.77
N LEU A 45 -10.06 2.68 -3.01
CA LEU A 45 -8.63 2.49 -3.25
C LEU A 45 -8.38 1.89 -4.63
N VAL A 46 -9.04 0.78 -4.95
CA VAL A 46 -8.88 0.09 -6.25
C VAL A 46 -9.24 1.01 -7.41
N ARG A 47 -10.35 1.74 -7.30
CA ARG A 47 -10.78 2.70 -8.33
C ARG A 47 -9.77 3.81 -8.53
N HIS A 48 -9.22 4.40 -7.46
CA HIS A 48 -8.20 5.42 -7.59
C HIS A 48 -6.88 4.89 -8.16
N LEU A 49 -6.44 3.69 -7.77
CA LEU A 49 -5.27 3.05 -8.38
C LEU A 49 -5.47 2.82 -9.88
N PHE A 50 -6.68 2.41 -10.27
CA PHE A 50 -7.04 2.26 -11.68
C PHE A 50 -7.02 3.60 -12.42
N GLU A 51 -7.61 4.66 -11.87
CA GLU A 51 -7.59 6.01 -12.44
C GLU A 51 -6.16 6.56 -12.61
N ILE A 52 -5.30 6.36 -11.62
CA ILE A 52 -3.88 6.73 -11.70
C ILE A 52 -3.18 5.95 -12.81
N SER A 53 -3.43 4.63 -12.93
CA SER A 53 -2.85 3.82 -14.00
C SER A 53 -3.28 4.30 -15.40
N LEU A 54 -4.55 4.69 -15.56
CA LEU A 54 -5.05 5.25 -16.81
C LEU A 54 -4.40 6.59 -17.14
N SER A 55 -4.12 7.41 -16.13
CA SER A 55 -3.47 8.71 -16.27
C SER A 55 -1.98 8.60 -16.61
N LEU A 56 -1.30 7.53 -16.15
CA LEU A 56 0.09 7.25 -16.48
C LEU A 56 0.28 6.79 -17.94
N TYR A 57 -0.71 6.14 -18.53
CA TYR A 57 -0.63 5.61 -19.90
C TYR A 57 -0.30 6.69 -20.96
N PRO A 58 -1.02 7.83 -21.05
CA PRO A 58 -0.67 8.90 -21.98
C PRO A 58 0.64 9.60 -21.63
N LEU A 59 0.96 9.76 -20.34
CA LEU A 59 2.23 10.34 -19.89
C LEU A 59 3.43 9.52 -20.35
N ARG A 60 3.31 8.18 -20.34
CA ARG A 60 4.36 7.30 -20.86
C ARG A 60 4.63 7.56 -22.34
N ALA A 61 3.58 7.75 -23.14
CA ALA A 61 3.72 8.04 -24.57
C ALA A 61 4.44 9.38 -24.78
N GLU A 62 4.07 10.41 -24.00
CA GLU A 62 4.70 11.74 -24.08
C GLU A 62 6.18 11.70 -23.66
N LEU A 63 6.52 10.97 -22.60
CA LEU A 63 7.90 10.83 -22.13
C LEU A 63 8.81 10.03 -23.09
N HIS A 64 8.25 9.23 -24.00
CA HIS A 64 9.03 8.48 -25.00
C HIS A 64 9.26 9.26 -26.29
N ARG A 65 8.67 10.46 -26.44
CA ARG A 65 8.88 11.33 -27.59
C ARG A 65 10.29 11.90 -27.58
N THR A 66 11.03 11.66 -28.65
CA THR A 66 12.40 12.18 -28.85
C THR A 66 12.41 13.62 -29.38
N ASP A 67 11.26 14.13 -29.83
CA ASP A 67 11.06 15.49 -30.33
C ASP A 67 10.47 16.44 -29.26
N ALA A 68 10.32 15.99 -28.02
CA ALA A 68 9.74 16.78 -26.94
C ALA A 68 10.62 17.98 -26.56
N THR A 69 9.98 19.13 -26.43
CA THR A 69 10.60 20.36 -25.93
C THR A 69 10.84 20.28 -24.43
N VAL A 70 11.76 21.12 -23.92
CA VAL A 70 12.01 21.23 -22.47
C VAL A 70 10.75 21.60 -21.68
N ALA A 71 9.85 22.39 -22.26
CA ALA A 71 8.59 22.78 -21.64
C ALA A 71 7.63 21.58 -21.50
N GLU A 72 7.52 20.74 -22.54
CA GLU A 72 6.70 19.53 -22.52
C GLU A 72 7.23 18.50 -21.51
N ILE A 73 8.56 18.31 -21.44
CA ILE A 73 9.19 17.42 -20.45
C ILE A 73 8.90 17.88 -19.02
N ARG A 74 8.98 19.19 -18.74
CA ARG A 74 8.64 19.75 -17.43
C ARG A 74 7.17 19.55 -17.08
N ALA A 75 6.28 19.83 -18.04
CA ALA A 75 4.85 19.63 -17.84
C ALA A 75 4.50 18.15 -17.57
N ALA A 76 5.15 17.21 -18.25
CA ALA A 76 5.01 15.78 -17.98
C ALA A 76 5.54 15.39 -16.59
N GLY A 77 6.65 16.00 -16.16
CA GLY A 77 7.20 15.85 -14.81
C GLY A 77 6.26 16.36 -13.72
N ASP A 78 5.68 17.54 -13.90
CA ASP A 78 4.71 18.14 -12.98
C ASP A 78 3.44 17.28 -12.88
N ALA A 79 2.96 16.76 -14.01
CA ALA A 79 1.83 15.85 -14.05
C ALA A 79 2.12 14.53 -13.32
N LEU A 80 3.32 13.97 -13.48
CA LEU A 80 3.74 12.77 -12.75
C LEU A 80 3.83 13.03 -11.23
N ALA A 81 4.39 14.17 -10.82
CA ALA A 81 4.45 14.56 -9.42
C ALA A 81 3.04 14.65 -8.80
N GLY A 82 2.10 15.28 -9.49
CA GLY A 82 0.70 15.35 -9.04
C GLY A 82 0.01 13.99 -8.93
N LEU A 83 0.33 13.03 -9.80
CA LEU A 83 -0.16 11.66 -9.69
C LEU A 83 0.42 10.93 -8.48
N LEU A 84 1.71 11.14 -8.16
CA LEU A 84 2.35 10.55 -6.98
C LEU A 84 1.78 11.15 -5.68
N ASP A 85 1.52 12.46 -5.64
CA ASP A 85 0.87 13.11 -4.51
C ASP A 85 -0.56 12.59 -4.28
N SER A 86 -1.29 12.37 -5.39
CA SER A 86 -2.63 11.77 -5.35
C SER A 86 -2.59 10.33 -4.83
N LEU A 87 -1.57 9.56 -5.24
CA LEU A 87 -1.35 8.20 -4.77
C LEU A 87 -1.05 8.16 -3.27
N ASP A 88 -0.13 9.01 -2.77
CA ASP A 88 0.17 9.11 -1.34
C ASP A 88 -1.08 9.43 -0.53
N THR A 89 -1.87 10.40 -0.99
CA THR A 89 -3.11 10.81 -0.34
C THR A 89 -4.10 9.65 -0.24
N VAL A 90 -4.33 8.93 -1.33
CA VAL A 90 -5.27 7.80 -1.35
C VAL A 90 -4.80 6.64 -0.48
N ILE A 91 -3.51 6.31 -0.51
CA ILE A 91 -2.94 5.24 0.34
C ILE A 91 -3.06 5.63 1.81
N ARG A 92 -2.70 6.87 2.17
CA ARG A 92 -2.78 7.39 3.54
C ARG A 92 -4.21 7.39 4.06
N ASP A 93 -5.14 7.96 3.30
CA ASP A 93 -6.56 8.05 3.68
C ASP A 93 -7.16 6.66 3.88
N THR A 94 -6.91 5.76 2.93
CA THR A 94 -7.43 4.39 3.02
C THR A 94 -6.78 3.65 4.18
N GLY A 95 -5.47 3.79 4.38
CA GLY A 95 -4.75 3.20 5.50
C GLY A 95 -5.26 3.66 6.86
N LEU A 96 -5.52 4.97 7.02
CA LEU A 96 -6.11 5.53 8.24
C LEU A 96 -7.53 5.02 8.47
N ALA A 97 -8.35 4.93 7.42
CA ALA A 97 -9.69 4.36 7.51
C ALA A 97 -9.67 2.89 7.93
N MET A 98 -8.76 2.08 7.34
CA MET A 98 -8.61 0.67 7.71
C MET A 98 -8.07 0.49 9.13
N LEU A 99 -7.14 1.36 9.57
CA LEU A 99 -6.64 1.34 10.94
C LEU A 99 -7.75 1.67 11.94
N ALA A 100 -8.60 2.65 11.65
CA ALA A 100 -9.76 2.97 12.48
C ALA A 100 -10.71 1.77 12.62
N LEU A 101 -11.01 1.09 11.51
CA LEU A 101 -11.85 -0.12 11.51
C LEU A 101 -11.23 -1.27 12.33
N ALA A 102 -9.91 -1.45 12.26
CA ALA A 102 -9.20 -2.47 13.03
C ALA A 102 -9.26 -2.17 14.54
N LEU A 103 -9.09 -0.89 14.92
CA LEU A 103 -9.17 -0.45 16.32
C LEU A 103 -10.59 -0.57 16.89
N GLU A 104 -11.63 -0.30 16.09
CA GLU A 104 -13.03 -0.49 16.48
C GLU A 104 -13.38 -1.97 16.70
N THR A 105 -12.73 -2.88 15.97
CA THR A 105 -12.97 -4.33 16.08
C THR A 105 -12.24 -4.93 17.29
N GLY A 106 -11.01 -4.48 17.59
CA GLY A 106 -10.24 -4.95 18.76
C GLY A 106 -10.71 -4.44 20.14
N GLY A 107 -11.67 -3.50 20.18
CA GLY A 107 -12.26 -2.98 21.42
C GLY A 107 -13.45 -3.78 21.95
N ALA A 108 -13.85 -4.86 21.28
CA ALA A 108 -15.06 -5.63 21.56
C ALA A 108 -14.76 -7.02 22.18
N ASP A 109 -13.79 -7.12 23.09
CA ASP A 109 -13.61 -8.32 23.93
C ASP A 109 -14.26 -8.12 25.32
N PRO A 110 -15.46 -8.68 25.57
CA PRO A 110 -16.17 -8.56 26.84
C PRO A 110 -15.86 -9.72 27.82
N GLU A 111 -14.76 -10.47 27.65
CA GLU A 111 -14.52 -11.67 28.47
C GLU A 111 -13.72 -11.42 29.76
N ILE A 112 -13.15 -10.22 29.96
CA ILE A 112 -12.38 -9.91 31.19
C ILE A 112 -13.29 -9.59 32.40
N ASP A 113 -14.55 -9.19 32.19
CA ASP A 113 -15.44 -8.81 33.30
C ASP A 113 -16.22 -9.98 33.94
N ARG A 114 -16.19 -11.20 33.37
CA ARG A 114 -16.94 -12.35 33.92
C ARG A 114 -16.17 -13.21 34.94
N GLN A 115 -14.86 -13.03 35.08
CA GLN A 115 -14.06 -13.82 36.04
C GLN A 115 -13.86 -13.16 37.41
N ALA A 116 -14.48 -12.00 37.65
CA ALA A 116 -14.35 -11.24 38.90
C ALA A 116 -15.62 -11.22 39.79
N SER A 117 -16.61 -12.08 39.52
CA SER A 117 -17.84 -12.15 40.35
C SER A 117 -18.11 -13.54 40.91
#